data_AF-A0A960S568-F1
#
_entry.id   AF-A0A960S568-F1
#
_cell.length_a   1.000
_cell.length_b   1.000
_cell.length_c   1.000
_cell.angle_alpha   90.00
_cell.angle_beta   90.00
_cell.angle_gamma   90.00
#
_symmetry.space_group_name_H-M   'P 1'
#
loop_
_entity.id
_entity.type
_entity.pdbx_description
1 polymer ?
#
loop_
_entity_poly.entity_id
_entity_poly.type
_entity_poly.pdbx_seq_one_letter_code
_entity_poly.pdbx_strand_id
1 'polypeptide(L)'
;GDISLDIDQLKEKELSIYGSGHSVIEALLDLDLFLIKMEGGMKGEIKGQAKEQSVFISGSGTYNGEGLKTEETTVNIQGSGTTYVNATEKLTALIAGHGHVYYSGNPKTISKKIHGEGEVSAYGSSQSR
;
A
#
# COMPACT_ATOMS: atom_id res chain seq x y z
N GLY A 1 -2.45 19.93 -4.05
CA GLY A 1 -2.81 19.76 -5.46
C GLY A 1 -3.26 18.34 -5.58
N ASP A 2 -4.52 18.13 -5.92
CA ASP A 2 -5.14 16.81 -5.85
C ASP A 2 -5.03 16.14 -7.21
N ILE A 3 -4.58 14.89 -7.21
CA ILE A 3 -4.45 14.09 -8.42
C ILE A 3 -5.46 12.95 -8.28
N SER A 4 -6.64 13.12 -8.87
CA SER A 4 -7.60 12.03 -9.00
C SER A 4 -7.37 11.36 -10.36
N LEU A 5 -7.14 10.05 -10.34
CA LEU A 5 -6.99 9.25 -11.55
C LEU A 5 -8.11 8.22 -11.55
N ASP A 6 -9.17 8.54 -12.27
CA ASP A 6 -10.24 7.58 -12.54
C ASP A 6 -9.86 6.76 -13.77
N ILE A 7 -9.57 5.47 -13.53
CA ILE A 7 -9.08 4.54 -14.55
C ILE A 7 -10.17 3.51 -14.78
N ASP A 8 -11.24 3.94 -15.44
CA ASP A 8 -12.29 3.00 -15.83
C ASP A 8 -11.90 2.16 -17.06
N GLN A 9 -10.86 2.54 -17.82
CA GLN A 9 -10.52 1.92 -19.12
C GLN A 9 -9.03 1.96 -19.52
N LEU A 10 -8.08 1.68 -18.62
CA LEU A 10 -6.72 1.36 -19.07
C LEU A 10 -6.70 -0.06 -19.63
N LYS A 11 -6.43 -0.19 -20.94
CA LYS A 11 -6.05 -1.47 -21.57
C LYS A 11 -4.65 -1.91 -21.19
N GLU A 12 -3.95 -1.12 -20.37
CA GLU A 12 -2.63 -1.47 -19.89
C GLU A 12 -2.75 -2.26 -18.60
N LYS A 13 -2.01 -3.36 -18.58
CA LYS A 13 -1.91 -4.28 -17.46
C LYS A 13 -1.11 -3.67 -16.30
N GLU A 14 -0.52 -2.49 -16.48
CA GLU A 14 0.42 -1.92 -15.53
C GLU A 14 0.14 -0.42 -15.33
N LEU A 15 0.25 0.04 -14.09
CA LEU A 15 0.17 1.46 -13.74
C LEU A 15 1.24 1.80 -12.71
N SER A 16 1.95 2.91 -12.93
CA SER A 16 2.92 3.45 -11.99
C SER A 16 2.58 4.91 -11.64
N ILE A 17 2.46 5.21 -10.35
CA ILE A 17 2.24 6.57 -9.84
C ILE A 17 3.42 7.00 -8.98
N TYR A 18 3.95 8.19 -9.26
CA TYR A 18 5.00 8.83 -8.47
C TYR A 18 4.51 10.19 -8.04
N GLY A 19 4.58 10.48 -6.75
CA GLY A 19 4.28 11.81 -6.26
C GLY A 19 5.12 12.20 -5.06
N SER A 20 5.11 13.50 -4.78
CA SER A 20 5.78 14.09 -3.63
C SER A 20 4.95 15.21 -3.00
N GLY A 21 5.30 15.61 -1.76
CA GLY A 21 4.66 16.71 -1.05
C GLY A 21 3.47 16.24 -0.21
N HIS A 22 2.31 16.86 -0.40
CA HIS A 22 1.10 16.64 0.41
C HIS A 22 -0.16 16.42 -0.45
N SER A 23 0.02 15.75 -1.59
CA SER A 23 -1.08 15.48 -2.52
C SER A 23 -1.93 14.29 -2.08
N VAL A 24 -3.19 14.29 -2.51
CA VAL A 24 -4.10 13.14 -2.42
C VAL A 24 -4.16 12.45 -3.77
N ILE A 25 -4.10 11.11 -3.74
CA ILE A 25 -4.29 10.23 -4.89
C ILE A 25 -5.49 9.32 -4.62
N GLU A 26 -6.46 9.32 -5.53
CA GLU A 26 -7.61 8.42 -5.49
C GLU A 26 -7.70 7.68 -6.84
N ALA A 27 -7.88 6.35 -6.79
CA ALA A 27 -8.03 5.53 -7.99
C ALA A 27 -8.86 4.26 -7.76
N LEU A 28 -9.60 3.86 -8.81
CA LEU A 28 -10.25 2.56 -8.95
C LEU A 28 -9.52 1.79 -10.06
N LEU A 29 -8.97 0.61 -9.74
CA LEU A 29 -8.06 -0.12 -10.61
C LEU A 29 -8.57 -1.52 -10.95
N ASP A 30 -8.34 -1.95 -12.20
CA ASP A 30 -8.43 -3.36 -12.65
C ASP A 30 -7.27 -3.63 -13.62
N LEU A 31 -6.15 -4.15 -13.10
CA LEU A 31 -4.89 -4.30 -13.83
C LEU A 31 -4.02 -5.42 -13.25
N ASP A 32 -2.97 -5.85 -13.93
CA ASP A 32 -2.09 -6.91 -13.41
C ASP A 32 -1.10 -6.35 -12.37
N LEU A 33 -0.40 -5.23 -12.67
CA LEU A 33 0.65 -4.66 -11.82
C LEU A 33 0.37 -3.20 -11.45
N PHE A 34 0.41 -2.90 -10.16
CA PHE A 34 0.31 -1.53 -9.65
C PHE A 34 1.56 -1.15 -8.86
N LEU A 35 2.18 -0.03 -9.21
CA LEU A 35 3.26 0.57 -8.44
C LEU A 35 2.86 1.98 -8.01
N ILE A 36 3.08 2.28 -6.73
CA ILE A 36 2.94 3.64 -6.20
C ILE A 36 4.15 4.01 -5.35
N LYS A 37 4.70 5.18 -5.62
CA LYS A 37 5.76 5.81 -4.81
C LYS A 37 5.29 7.16 -4.29
N MET A 38 5.26 7.28 -2.97
CA MET A 38 4.82 8.46 -2.24
C MET A 38 5.96 9.04 -1.44
N GLU A 39 6.34 10.29 -1.70
CA GLU A 39 7.37 11.01 -0.96
C GLU A 39 6.75 12.18 -0.16
N GLY A 40 7.09 12.31 1.12
CA GLY A 40 6.54 13.34 2.01
C GLY A 40 5.28 12.87 2.74
N GLY A 41 4.28 13.75 2.84
CA GLY A 41 3.05 13.57 3.63
C GLY A 41 1.81 13.32 2.77
N MET A 42 1.97 12.63 1.65
CA MET A 42 0.88 12.32 0.72
C MET A 42 -0.16 11.36 1.31
N LYS A 43 -1.35 11.35 0.72
CA LYS A 43 -2.41 10.38 1.01
C LYS A 43 -2.79 9.60 -0.26
N GLY A 44 -2.85 8.28 -0.18
CA GLY A 44 -3.36 7.42 -1.26
C GLY A 44 -4.59 6.65 -0.82
N GLU A 45 -5.66 6.65 -1.61
CA GLU A 45 -6.89 5.88 -1.40
C GLU A 45 -7.17 5.08 -2.68
N ILE A 46 -6.77 3.80 -2.68
CA ILE A 46 -6.79 2.95 -3.88
C ILE A 46 -7.72 1.77 -3.67
N LYS A 47 -8.57 1.49 -4.67
CA LYS A 47 -9.57 0.42 -4.64
C LYS A 47 -9.57 -0.42 -5.92
N GLY A 48 -10.25 -1.56 -5.89
CA GLY A 48 -10.45 -2.43 -7.04
C GLY A 48 -9.68 -3.74 -6.91
N GLN A 49 -9.02 -4.18 -7.98
CA GLN A 49 -8.25 -5.42 -8.01
C GLN A 49 -6.95 -5.27 -8.80
N ALA A 50 -5.91 -5.95 -8.33
CA ALA A 50 -4.69 -6.19 -9.11
C ALA A 50 -4.10 -7.57 -8.82
N LYS A 51 -3.21 -8.09 -9.66
CA LYS A 51 -2.45 -9.30 -9.28
C LYS A 51 -1.36 -8.94 -8.28
N GLU A 52 -0.59 -7.89 -8.59
CA GLU A 52 0.52 -7.44 -7.76
C GLU A 52 0.39 -5.94 -7.46
N GLN A 53 0.67 -5.57 -6.21
CA GLN A 53 0.91 -4.16 -5.84
C GLN A 53 2.27 -3.98 -5.18
N SER A 54 2.93 -2.87 -5.50
CA SER A 54 4.16 -2.41 -4.87
C SER A 54 4.00 -0.98 -4.36
N VAL A 55 4.06 -0.83 -3.04
CA VAL A 55 3.86 0.45 -2.34
C VAL A 55 5.17 0.90 -1.72
N PHE A 56 5.66 2.06 -2.14
CA PHE A 56 6.88 2.68 -1.61
C PHE A 56 6.51 4.01 -0.95
N ILE A 57 6.79 4.13 0.35
CA ILE A 57 6.57 5.36 1.10
C ILE A 57 7.90 5.84 1.66
N SER A 58 8.28 7.09 1.33
CA SER A 58 9.39 7.79 1.97
C SER A 58 8.85 9.03 2.67
N GLY A 59 8.84 9.06 4.01
CA GLY A 59 8.27 10.15 4.81
C GLY A 59 7.18 9.69 5.77
N SER A 60 6.10 10.47 5.87
CA SER A 60 5.00 10.28 6.83
C SER A 60 3.63 10.13 6.16
N GLY A 61 3.62 9.85 4.85
CA GLY A 61 2.40 9.65 4.08
C GLY A 61 1.57 8.45 4.55
N THR A 62 0.29 8.46 4.19
CA THR A 62 -0.65 7.37 4.48
C THR A 62 -1.17 6.75 3.19
N TYR A 63 -1.03 5.44 3.06
CA TYR A 63 -1.59 4.68 1.95
C TYR A 63 -2.71 3.79 2.45
N ASN A 64 -3.91 3.94 1.89
CA ASN A 64 -5.04 3.07 2.13
C ASN A 64 -5.39 2.31 0.84
N GLY A 65 -4.91 1.09 0.76
CA GLY A 65 -5.23 0.11 -0.29
C GLY A 65 -5.98 -1.10 0.28
N GLU A 66 -6.68 -0.98 1.41
CA GLU A 66 -7.50 -2.08 1.94
C GLU A 66 -8.58 -2.51 0.93
N GLY A 67 -9.11 -1.54 0.18
CA GLY A 67 -10.09 -1.77 -0.89
C GLY A 67 -9.49 -2.26 -2.21
N LEU A 68 -8.16 -2.37 -2.33
CA LEU A 68 -7.47 -2.93 -3.50
C LEU A 68 -7.04 -4.36 -3.21
N LYS A 69 -7.82 -5.33 -3.69
CA LYS A 69 -7.51 -6.76 -3.50
C LYS A 69 -6.37 -7.18 -4.41
N THR A 70 -5.30 -7.74 -3.85
CA THR A 70 -4.21 -8.33 -4.65
C THR A 70 -3.78 -9.72 -4.21
N GLU A 71 -3.13 -10.46 -5.12
CA GLU A 71 -2.53 -11.76 -4.81
C GLU A 71 -1.21 -11.54 -4.04
N GLU A 72 -0.30 -10.77 -4.64
CA GLU A 72 0.95 -10.37 -4.02
C GLU A 72 0.97 -8.88 -3.67
N THR A 73 1.46 -8.56 -2.49
CA THR A 73 1.70 -7.18 -2.06
C THR A 73 3.11 -7.03 -1.53
N THR A 74 3.83 -6.04 -2.05
CA THR A 74 5.10 -5.57 -1.48
C THR A 74 4.93 -4.16 -0.92
N VAL A 75 5.31 -3.96 0.33
CA VAL A 75 5.31 -2.66 0.99
C VAL A 75 6.73 -2.33 1.45
N ASN A 76 7.21 -1.14 1.11
CA ASN A 76 8.47 -0.61 1.57
C ASN A 76 8.26 0.78 2.18
N ILE A 77 8.52 0.90 3.48
CA ILE A 77 8.40 2.16 4.23
C ILE A 77 9.78 2.61 4.70
N GLN A 78 10.14 3.83 4.34
CA GLN A 78 11.27 4.56 4.89
C GLN A 78 10.73 5.80 5.62
N GLY A 79 10.70 5.76 6.96
CA GLY A 79 10.14 6.82 7.79
C GLY A 79 9.03 6.32 8.73
N SER A 80 7.93 7.06 8.79
CA SER A 80 6.83 6.86 9.76
C SER A 80 5.46 6.76 9.08
N GLY A 81 5.43 6.36 7.81
CA GLY A 81 4.19 6.19 7.06
C GLY A 81 3.32 5.06 7.60
N THR A 82 2.02 5.15 7.33
CA THR A 82 1.04 4.11 7.68
C THR A 82 0.41 3.56 6.40
N THR A 83 0.35 2.24 6.30
CA THR A 83 -0.11 1.54 5.10
C THR A 83 -1.18 0.51 5.47
N TYR A 84 -2.30 0.52 4.75
CA TYR A 84 -3.33 -0.52 4.77
C TYR A 84 -3.32 -1.24 3.43
N VAL A 85 -3.24 -2.59 3.42
CA VAL A 85 -3.19 -3.40 2.19
C VAL A 85 -4.05 -4.65 2.29
N ASN A 86 -4.47 -5.19 1.16
CA ASN A 86 -5.24 -6.43 1.08
C ASN A 86 -4.54 -7.44 0.17
N ALA A 87 -3.96 -8.48 0.77
CA ALA A 87 -3.17 -9.49 0.06
C ALA A 87 -3.73 -10.90 0.33
N THR A 88 -3.92 -11.70 -0.70
CA THR A 88 -4.51 -13.05 -0.56
C THR A 88 -3.51 -14.18 -0.63
N GLU A 89 -2.35 -13.99 -1.26
CA GLU A 89 -1.33 -15.05 -1.41
C GLU A 89 -0.06 -14.72 -0.63
N LYS A 90 0.51 -13.51 -0.85
CA LYS A 90 1.80 -13.15 -0.26
C LYS A 90 1.88 -11.67 0.11
N LEU A 91 2.38 -11.41 1.32
CA LEU A 91 2.75 -10.07 1.78
C LEU A 91 4.24 -10.02 2.07
N THR A 92 4.94 -9.07 1.45
CA THR A 92 6.32 -8.71 1.80
C THR A 92 6.34 -7.29 2.34
N ALA A 93 6.80 -7.10 3.58
CA ALA A 93 6.88 -5.80 4.22
C ALA A 93 8.33 -5.49 4.66
N LEU A 94 8.87 -4.39 4.15
CA LEU A 94 10.17 -3.85 4.50
C LEU A 94 9.96 -2.50 5.17
N ILE A 95 10.39 -2.36 6.42
CA ILE A 95 10.21 -1.12 7.18
C ILE A 95 11.57 -0.67 7.72
N ALA A 96 11.92 0.58 7.46
CA ALA A 96 13.02 1.29 8.09
C ALA A 96 12.46 2.53 8.80
N GLY A 97 12.47 2.53 10.14
CA GLY A 97 11.89 3.59 10.98
C GLY A 97 10.73 3.11 11.85
N HIS A 98 9.67 3.92 11.94
CA HIS A 98 8.51 3.73 12.84
C HIS A 98 7.20 3.52 12.06
N GLY A 99 7.29 3.07 10.81
CA GLY A 99 6.11 2.86 9.97
C GLY A 99 5.26 1.64 10.36
N HIS A 100 3.98 1.67 10.00
CA HIS A 100 3.04 0.58 10.28
C HIS A 100 2.43 0.04 8.99
N VAL A 101 2.35 -1.28 8.88
CA VAL A 101 1.64 -1.99 7.81
C VAL A 101 0.54 -2.83 8.42
N TYR A 102 -0.69 -2.47 8.11
CA TYR A 102 -1.88 -3.24 8.45
C TYR A 102 -2.35 -4.00 7.21
N TYR A 103 -2.59 -5.30 7.35
CA TYR A 103 -3.01 -6.13 6.22
C TYR A 103 -4.32 -6.87 6.45
N SER A 104 -5.09 -7.02 5.39
CA SER A 104 -6.27 -7.89 5.29
C SER A 104 -6.05 -8.94 4.17
N GLY A 105 -7.07 -9.76 3.86
CA GLY A 105 -7.01 -10.74 2.76
C GLY A 105 -6.49 -12.13 3.12
N ASN A 106 -5.90 -12.29 4.32
CA ASN A 106 -5.36 -13.54 4.85
C ASN A 106 -4.31 -14.20 3.92
N PRO A 107 -3.15 -13.53 3.70
CA PRO A 107 -2.11 -14.05 2.81
C PRO A 107 -1.51 -15.35 3.37
N LYS A 108 -1.25 -16.31 2.50
CA LYS A 108 -0.65 -17.61 2.85
C LYS A 108 0.79 -17.46 3.35
N THR A 109 1.52 -16.47 2.85
CA THR A 109 2.91 -16.20 3.24
C THR A 109 3.09 -14.74 3.64
N ILE A 110 3.73 -14.51 4.78
CA ILE A 110 4.10 -13.17 5.24
C ILE A 110 5.60 -13.13 5.50
N SER A 111 6.31 -12.27 4.77
CA SER A 111 7.72 -11.95 4.99
C SER A 111 7.84 -10.51 5.48
N LYS A 112 8.50 -10.31 6.62
CA LYS A 112 8.69 -8.97 7.20
C LYS A 112 10.13 -8.76 7.62
N LYS A 113 10.68 -7.59 7.29
CA LYS A 113 11.98 -7.12 7.77
C LYS A 113 11.83 -5.69 8.27
N ILE A 114 12.02 -5.51 9.58
CA ILE A 114 11.83 -4.22 10.25
C ILE A 114 13.18 -3.81 10.85
N HIS A 115 13.65 -2.63 10.51
CA HIS A 115 14.76 -1.95 11.19
C HIS A 115 14.21 -0.70 11.86
N GLY A 116 14.06 -0.74 13.18
CA GLY A 116 13.41 0.31 13.97
C GLY A 116 12.25 -0.25 14.78
N GLU A 117 11.23 0.58 15.00
CA GLU A 117 10.09 0.30 15.89
C GLU A 117 8.77 0.12 15.13
N GLY A 118 8.84 -0.06 13.81
CA GLY A 118 7.65 -0.28 12.99
C GLY A 118 6.93 -1.60 13.29
N GLU A 119 5.71 -1.72 12.76
CA GLU A 119 4.86 -2.89 12.98
C GLU A 119 4.26 -3.43 11.67
N VAL A 120 4.06 -4.75 11.63
CA VAL A 120 3.25 -5.42 10.61
C VAL A 120 2.23 -6.30 11.32
N SER A 121 0.94 -5.99 11.21
CA SER A 121 -0.15 -6.71 11.89
C SER A 121 -1.41 -6.81 11.03
N ALA A 122 -2.26 -7.79 11.35
CA ALA A 122 -3.54 -7.94 10.67
C ALA A 122 -4.48 -6.79 11.04
N TYR A 123 -5.21 -6.26 10.07
CA TYR A 123 -6.19 -5.21 10.34
C TYR A 123 -7.34 -5.79 11.19
N GLY A 124 -7.63 -5.13 12.32
CA GLY A 124 -8.67 -5.56 13.27
C GLY A 124 -8.23 -6.56 14.35
N SER A 125 -6.96 -6.99 14.42
CA SER A 125 -6.50 -7.93 15.47
C SER A 125 -6.27 -7.32 16.85
N SER A 126 -6.68 -6.06 17.09
CA SER A 126 -6.63 -5.40 18.40
C SER A 126 -8.04 -5.07 18.89
N GLN A 127 -8.79 -6.10 19.30
CA GLN A 127 -9.85 -6.02 20.32
C GLN A 127 -10.06 -7.41 20.93
N SER A 128 -9.11 -7.87 21.75
CA SER A 128 -9.36 -8.87 22.79
C SER A 128 -8.10 -9.10 23.64
N ARG A 129 -7.79 -8.19 24.56
CA ARG A 129 -7.08 -8.51 25.81
C ARG A 129 -7.53 -7.56 26.91
#